data_AF-D6KCT9-F1
#
_entry.id   AF-D6KCT9-F1
#
_cell.length_a   1.000
_cell.length_b   1.000
_cell.length_c   1.000
_cell.angle_alpha   90.00
_cell.angle_beta   90.00
_cell.angle_gamma   90.00
#
_symmetry.space_group_name_H-M   'P 1'
#
loop_
_entity.id
_entity.type
_entity.pdbx_description
1 polymer ?
#
loop_
_entity_poly.entity_id
_entity_poly.type
_entity_poly.pdbx_seq_one_letter_code
_entity_poly.pdbx_strand_id
1 'polypeptide(L)'
;MYGAGRAPHAPTPPRPAPAPGSASENRQQPPDGPTTLGAMTGYTPLPVPAAALRELRAADDAGQPLQPYTAREDGVPLACVGSPLRCCLRGIEPGERVALVSYAPLRRWAAQTGARPGAYDETGPVFIHADPCAGPSVPAGTFRSAGRERCAPSAATTPGGHIVRGPPLS
;
A
#
# COMPACT_ATOMS: atom_id res chain seq x y z
N MET A 1 58.90 7.18 -50.36
CA MET A 1 57.46 6.83 -50.35
C MET A 1 57.00 6.56 -48.92
N TYR A 2 56.59 7.59 -48.20
CA TYR A 2 55.78 7.45 -46.99
C TYR A 2 54.89 8.69 -46.89
N GLY A 3 53.57 8.49 -46.97
CA GLY A 3 52.59 9.56 -46.89
C GLY A 3 51.21 8.98 -46.71
N ALA A 4 50.57 9.32 -45.59
CA ALA A 4 49.12 9.32 -45.36
C ALA A 4 48.88 9.85 -43.94
N GLY A 5 48.89 11.18 -43.77
CA GLY A 5 48.43 11.79 -42.52
C GLY A 5 46.94 11.51 -42.34
N ARG A 6 46.53 10.96 -41.19
CA ARG A 6 45.12 10.70 -40.88
C ARG A 6 44.41 12.03 -40.62
N ALA A 7 43.38 12.34 -41.42
CA ALA A 7 42.61 13.57 -41.25
C ALA A 7 41.88 13.60 -39.89
N PRO A 8 41.75 14.77 -39.25
CA PRO A 8 40.99 14.90 -38.00
C PRO A 8 39.49 14.74 -38.25
N HIS A 9 38.80 14.03 -37.36
CA HIS A 9 37.33 13.95 -37.38
C HIS A 9 36.71 15.31 -37.05
N ALA A 10 35.81 15.79 -37.91
CA ALA A 10 34.99 16.96 -37.62
C ALA A 10 33.94 16.61 -36.54
N PRO A 11 33.63 17.53 -35.60
CA PRO A 11 32.59 17.31 -34.60
C PRO A 11 31.19 17.34 -35.21
N THR A 12 30.32 16.43 -34.76
CA THR A 12 28.92 16.34 -35.18
C THR A 12 28.14 17.58 -34.71
N PRO A 13 27.33 18.23 -35.57
CA PRO A 13 26.51 19.36 -35.14
C PRO A 13 25.40 18.94 -34.16
N PRO A 14 24.99 19.81 -33.22
CA PRO A 14 23.89 19.51 -32.30
C PRO A 14 22.55 19.41 -33.04
N ARG A 15 21.65 18.56 -32.55
CA ARG A 15 20.28 18.42 -33.08
C ARG A 15 19.49 19.72 -32.89
N PRO A 16 18.64 20.12 -33.85
CA PRO A 16 17.74 21.25 -33.67
C PRO A 16 16.71 20.98 -32.57
N ALA A 17 16.29 22.04 -31.88
CA ALA A 17 15.25 21.98 -30.86
C ALA A 17 13.88 21.63 -31.48
N PRO A 18 12.99 20.94 -30.74
CA PRO A 18 11.62 20.68 -31.20
C PRO A 18 10.83 22.00 -31.30
N ALA A 19 9.97 22.09 -32.31
CA ALA A 19 9.05 23.21 -32.48
C ALA A 19 8.03 23.27 -31.33
N PRO A 20 7.53 24.47 -30.94
CA PRO A 20 6.49 24.60 -29.94
C PRO A 20 5.20 23.94 -30.43
N GLY A 21 4.80 22.84 -29.80
CA GLY A 21 3.53 22.19 -30.04
C GLY A 21 2.36 23.09 -29.62
N SER A 22 1.28 23.08 -30.40
CA SER A 22 0.05 23.81 -30.10
C SER A 22 -0.50 23.43 -28.72
N ALA A 23 -0.84 24.44 -27.92
CA ALA A 23 -1.57 24.23 -26.68
C ALA A 23 -2.95 23.64 -27.00
N SER A 24 -3.18 22.38 -26.63
CA SER A 24 -4.52 21.79 -26.67
C SER A 24 -5.32 22.35 -25.49
N GLU A 25 -6.34 23.16 -25.79
CA GLU A 25 -7.20 23.80 -24.80
C GLU A 25 -8.03 22.76 -24.02
N ASN A 26 -7.51 22.30 -22.88
CA ASN A 26 -8.31 21.58 -21.89
C ASN A 26 -9.22 22.56 -21.13
N ARG A 27 -10.14 23.21 -21.85
CA ARG A 27 -11.20 24.05 -21.28
C ARG A 27 -12.28 23.13 -20.75
N GLN A 28 -12.15 22.74 -19.48
CA GLN A 28 -13.23 22.08 -18.74
C GLN A 28 -14.42 23.03 -18.65
N GLN A 29 -15.44 22.75 -19.47
CA GLN A 29 -16.69 23.50 -19.49
C GLN A 29 -17.61 22.91 -18.41
N PRO A 30 -18.15 23.72 -17.46
CA PRO A 30 -19.02 23.19 -16.42
C PRO A 30 -20.32 22.67 -17.04
N PRO A 31 -20.87 21.53 -16.58
CA PRO A 31 -22.15 21.04 -17.06
C PRO A 31 -23.30 21.83 -16.41
N ASP A 32 -23.95 22.68 -17.19
CA ASP A 32 -25.25 23.28 -16.83
C ASP A 32 -26.35 22.22 -16.90
N GLY A 33 -26.54 21.48 -15.81
CA GLY A 33 -27.58 20.47 -15.65
C GLY A 33 -27.82 20.15 -14.17
N PRO A 34 -29.04 19.68 -13.79
CA PRO A 34 -29.35 19.41 -12.41
C PRO A 34 -28.43 18.32 -11.85
N THR A 35 -27.72 18.64 -10.76
CA THR A 35 -26.76 17.75 -10.09
C THR A 35 -27.43 16.46 -9.60
N THR A 36 -27.43 15.44 -10.44
CA THR A 36 -27.61 14.06 -9.99
C THR A 36 -26.41 13.74 -9.11
N LEU A 37 -26.64 13.62 -7.79
CA LEU A 37 -25.63 13.15 -6.84
C LEU A 37 -25.03 11.84 -7.38
N GLY A 38 -23.75 11.88 -7.73
CA GLY A 38 -23.10 10.85 -8.53
C GLY A 38 -23.23 9.47 -7.88
N ALA A 39 -23.46 8.46 -8.71
CA ALA A 39 -23.47 7.08 -8.27
C ALA A 39 -22.18 6.77 -7.48
N MET A 40 -22.33 6.35 -6.22
CA MET A 40 -21.19 5.94 -5.40
C MET A 40 -20.47 4.78 -6.10
N THR A 41 -19.26 5.04 -6.60
CA THR A 41 -18.40 4.01 -7.16
C THR A 41 -17.89 3.10 -6.04
N GLY A 42 -18.63 2.02 -5.79
CA GLY A 42 -18.26 1.02 -4.81
C GLY A 42 -16.95 0.33 -5.21
N TYR A 43 -15.89 0.54 -4.45
CA TYR A 43 -14.65 -0.23 -4.60
C TYR A 43 -14.78 -1.57 -3.88
N THR A 44 -14.60 -2.68 -4.60
CA THR A 44 -14.62 -4.03 -4.02
C THR A 44 -13.25 -4.36 -3.44
N PRO A 45 -13.11 -4.52 -2.10
CA PRO A 45 -11.83 -4.89 -1.51
C PRO A 45 -11.51 -6.35 -1.79
N LEU A 46 -10.36 -6.59 -2.44
CA LEU A 46 -9.83 -7.93 -2.68
C LEU A 46 -8.95 -8.40 -1.51
N PRO A 47 -8.93 -9.71 -1.17
CA PRO A 47 -7.99 -10.25 -0.20
C PRO A 47 -6.55 -10.21 -0.74
N VAL A 48 -5.57 -10.27 0.17
CA VAL A 48 -4.16 -10.44 -0.22
C VAL A 48 -3.99 -11.85 -0.83
N PRO A 49 -3.33 -12.01 -2.00
CA PRO A 49 -3.15 -13.31 -2.65
C PRO A 49 -2.45 -14.33 -1.74
N ALA A 50 -2.83 -15.60 -1.84
CA ALA A 50 -2.32 -16.67 -0.97
C ALA A 50 -0.78 -16.82 -0.99
N ALA A 51 -0.14 -16.58 -2.15
CA ALA A 51 1.32 -16.56 -2.26
C ALA A 51 1.95 -15.41 -1.44
N ALA A 52 1.42 -14.19 -1.56
CA ALA A 52 1.87 -13.05 -0.76
C ALA A 52 1.60 -13.27 0.74
N LEU A 53 0.46 -13.85 1.12
CA LEU A 53 0.17 -14.23 2.51
C LEU A 53 1.15 -15.28 3.08
N ARG A 54 1.73 -16.15 2.24
CA ARG A 54 2.77 -17.10 2.67
C ARG A 54 4.11 -16.39 2.89
N GLU A 55 4.44 -15.41 2.06
CA GLU A 55 5.66 -14.59 2.20
C GLU A 55 5.59 -13.67 3.42
N LEU A 56 4.48 -12.94 3.61
CA LEU A 56 4.25 -12.04 4.75
C LEU A 56 4.28 -12.76 6.11
N ARG A 57 4.06 -14.08 6.13
CA ARG A 57 4.20 -14.92 7.33
C ARG A 57 5.65 -15.32 7.64
N ALA A 58 6.58 -15.15 6.70
CA ALA A 58 8.01 -15.31 6.93
C ALA A 58 8.65 -13.97 7.29
N ALA A 59 8.45 -12.96 6.43
CA ALA A 59 8.84 -11.57 6.68
C ALA A 59 7.89 -10.61 5.95
N ASP A 60 7.60 -9.47 6.57
CA ASP A 60 6.75 -8.44 5.99
C ASP A 60 7.47 -7.61 4.90
N ASP A 61 6.74 -6.69 4.27
CA ASP A 61 7.31 -5.88 3.19
C ASP A 61 8.30 -4.80 3.67
N ALA A 62 8.50 -4.64 4.98
CA ALA A 62 9.57 -3.87 5.60
C ALA A 62 10.75 -4.75 6.07
N GLY A 63 10.73 -6.05 5.75
CA GLY A 63 11.76 -7.02 6.10
C GLY A 63 11.71 -7.48 7.56
N GLN A 64 10.64 -7.18 8.31
CA GLN A 64 10.50 -7.62 9.69
C GLN A 64 9.95 -9.05 9.77
N PRO A 65 10.51 -9.94 10.61
CA PRO A 65 9.95 -11.26 10.81
C PRO A 65 8.56 -11.18 11.45
N LEU A 66 7.67 -12.11 11.11
CA LEU A 66 6.31 -12.15 11.64
C LEU A 66 6.31 -12.15 13.19
N GLN A 67 5.59 -11.20 13.80
CA GLN A 67 5.36 -11.12 15.24
C GLN A 67 3.88 -11.45 15.55
N PRO A 68 3.53 -12.74 15.69
CA PRO A 68 2.15 -13.15 15.93
C PRO A 68 1.77 -13.00 17.41
N TYR A 69 0.54 -12.58 17.66
CA TYR A 69 -0.03 -12.47 19.00
C TYR A 69 -1.50 -12.89 19.01
N THR A 70 -2.06 -13.14 20.19
CA THR A 70 -3.47 -13.50 20.36
C THR A 70 -4.31 -12.23 20.49
N ALA A 71 -5.38 -12.09 19.69
CA ALA A 71 -6.33 -11.01 19.82
C ALA A 71 -7.12 -11.14 21.14
N ARG A 72 -7.16 -10.07 21.95
CA ARG A 72 -7.81 -10.03 23.27
C ARG A 72 -8.74 -8.83 23.36
N GLU A 73 -9.86 -9.01 24.06
CA GLU A 73 -10.85 -7.94 24.30
C GLU A 73 -10.30 -6.83 25.21
N ASP A 74 -9.34 -7.14 26.09
CA ASP A 74 -8.60 -6.16 26.89
C ASP A 74 -7.65 -5.25 26.08
N GLY A 75 -7.46 -5.54 24.79
CA GLY A 75 -6.65 -4.76 23.87
C GLY A 75 -5.14 -4.87 24.09
N VAL A 76 -4.64 -5.87 24.82
CA VAL A 76 -3.21 -6.12 25.02
C VAL A 76 -2.76 -7.32 24.17
N PRO A 77 -1.65 -7.24 23.41
CA PRO A 77 -0.75 -6.10 23.24
C PRO A 77 -1.31 -5.00 22.32
N LEU A 78 -2.38 -5.27 21.57
CA LEU A 78 -2.99 -4.32 20.65
C LEU A 78 -4.51 -4.52 20.53
N ALA A 79 -5.26 -3.42 20.67
CA ALA A 79 -6.72 -3.35 20.55
C ALA A 79 -7.19 -3.57 19.10
N CYS A 80 -7.18 -4.83 18.67
CA CYS A 80 -7.41 -5.24 17.29
C CYS A 80 -8.66 -6.10 17.06
N VAL A 81 -9.37 -6.54 18.10
CA VAL A 81 -10.67 -7.25 17.95
C VAL A 81 -11.61 -6.42 17.08
N GLY A 82 -12.30 -7.07 16.14
CA GLY A 82 -13.14 -6.43 15.13
C GLY A 82 -12.38 -5.77 13.96
N SER A 83 -11.06 -5.52 14.06
CA SER A 83 -10.29 -4.91 12.98
C SER A 83 -10.23 -5.81 11.73
N PRO A 84 -10.15 -5.25 10.51
CA PRO A 84 -10.28 -6.03 9.28
C PRO A 84 -9.03 -6.85 8.93
N LEU A 85 -9.20 -8.16 8.78
CA LEU A 85 -8.21 -9.10 8.25
C LEU A 85 -8.14 -9.01 6.73
N ARG A 86 -6.95 -8.77 6.17
CA ARG A 86 -6.75 -8.71 4.72
C ARG A 86 -6.61 -10.09 4.05
N CYS A 87 -6.49 -11.17 4.82
CA CYS A 87 -6.47 -12.55 4.30
C CYS A 87 -7.85 -13.11 3.98
N CYS A 88 -8.86 -12.85 4.80
CA CYS A 88 -10.21 -13.42 4.66
C CYS A 88 -11.35 -12.39 4.65
N LEU A 89 -11.04 -11.09 4.78
CA LEU A 89 -12.01 -9.99 4.76
C LEU A 89 -13.06 -10.00 5.89
N ARG A 90 -12.85 -10.82 6.94
CA ARG A 90 -13.57 -10.74 8.22
C ARG A 90 -12.93 -9.72 9.17
N GLY A 91 -13.67 -9.34 10.22
CA GLY A 91 -13.07 -8.76 11.41
C GLY A 91 -12.37 -9.83 12.25
N ILE A 92 -11.37 -9.45 13.05
CA ILE A 92 -10.69 -10.32 14.01
C ILE A 92 -11.64 -10.72 15.15
N GLU A 93 -11.67 -11.99 15.51
CA GLU A 93 -12.40 -12.52 16.68
C GLU A 93 -11.45 -12.69 17.89
N PRO A 94 -11.95 -12.56 19.14
CA PRO A 94 -11.15 -12.84 20.34
C PRO A 94 -10.59 -14.26 20.34
N GLY A 95 -9.33 -14.41 20.75
CA GLY A 95 -8.62 -15.70 20.76
C GLY A 95 -7.94 -16.08 19.44
N GLU A 96 -8.21 -15.37 18.33
CA GLU A 96 -7.50 -15.62 17.07
C GLU A 96 -6.01 -15.25 17.17
N ARG A 97 -5.17 -16.04 16.49
CA ARG A 97 -3.75 -15.73 16.31
C ARG A 97 -3.54 -14.88 15.06
N VAL A 98 -3.17 -13.63 15.28
CA VAL A 98 -3.06 -12.59 14.25
C VAL A 98 -1.69 -11.93 14.28
N ALA A 99 -1.36 -11.20 13.22
CA ALA A 99 -0.19 -10.34 13.17
C ALA A 99 -0.52 -9.04 12.43
N LEU A 100 0.14 -7.95 12.85
CA LEU A 100 0.18 -6.69 12.12
C LEU A 100 1.46 -6.68 11.28
N VAL A 101 1.34 -6.53 9.96
CA VAL A 101 2.47 -6.58 9.02
C VAL A 101 2.49 -5.35 8.12
N SER A 102 3.68 -4.88 7.74
CA SER A 102 3.83 -3.92 6.64
C SER A 102 3.53 -4.61 5.30
N TYR A 103 2.65 -4.01 4.50
CA TYR A 103 2.27 -4.52 3.17
C TYR A 103 2.38 -3.43 2.11
N ALA A 104 3.01 -3.78 0.98
CA ALA A 104 3.30 -2.90 -0.14
C ALA A 104 2.71 -3.42 -1.46
N PRO A 105 1.41 -3.20 -1.71
CA PRO A 105 0.71 -3.80 -2.86
C PRO A 105 1.30 -3.37 -4.20
N LEU A 106 1.72 -2.10 -4.34
CA LEU A 106 2.24 -1.55 -5.59
C LEU A 106 3.66 -2.09 -5.90
N ARG A 107 4.55 -2.19 -4.90
CA ARG A 107 5.86 -2.88 -5.04
C ARG A 107 5.69 -4.33 -5.47
N ARG A 108 4.76 -5.05 -4.85
CA ARG A 108 4.47 -6.46 -5.20
C ARG A 108 3.88 -6.60 -6.60
N TRP A 109 2.98 -5.71 -7.02
CA TRP A 109 2.45 -5.69 -8.39
C TRP A 109 3.55 -5.39 -9.42
N ALA A 110 4.41 -4.42 -9.14
CA ALA A 110 5.52 -4.04 -10.02
C ALA A 110 6.49 -5.22 -10.23
N ALA A 111 6.86 -5.91 -9.14
CA ALA A 111 7.70 -7.11 -9.20
C ALA A 111 7.06 -8.26 -10.00
N GLN A 112 5.73 -8.46 -9.88
CA GLN A 112 5.00 -9.50 -10.63
C GLN A 112 4.84 -9.18 -12.12
N THR A 113 4.81 -7.90 -12.51
CA THR A 113 4.54 -7.45 -13.88
C THR A 113 5.76 -6.96 -14.65
N GLY A 114 6.91 -6.82 -13.98
CA GLY A 114 8.10 -6.19 -14.55
C GLY A 114 8.00 -4.66 -14.68
N ALA A 115 6.97 -4.05 -14.12
CA ALA A 115 6.86 -2.59 -14.07
C ALA A 115 7.91 -1.99 -13.12
N ARG A 116 8.28 -0.73 -13.35
CA ARG A 116 9.14 0.01 -12.41
C ARG A 116 8.27 0.52 -11.25
N PRO A 117 8.72 0.37 -9.99
CA PRO A 117 8.05 1.01 -8.85
C PRO A 117 7.93 2.52 -9.08
N GLY A 118 6.73 3.06 -8.87
CA GLY A 118 6.49 4.50 -8.92
C GLY A 118 6.94 5.21 -7.64
N ALA A 119 6.90 6.54 -7.64
CA ALA A 119 7.22 7.34 -6.45
C ALA A 119 6.22 7.12 -5.28
N TYR A 120 5.00 6.65 -5.59
CA TYR A 120 4.00 6.19 -4.62
C TYR A 120 4.23 4.71 -4.28
N ASP A 121 5.38 4.37 -3.69
CA ASP A 121 5.59 3.01 -3.15
C ASP A 121 4.93 2.85 -1.77
N GLU A 122 3.59 2.87 -1.78
CA GLU A 122 2.77 2.77 -0.58
C GLU A 122 3.07 1.49 0.20
N THR A 123 3.55 1.65 1.42
CA THR A 123 3.74 0.58 2.40
C THR A 123 2.93 0.93 3.65
N GLY A 124 1.99 0.07 4.06
CA GLY A 124 1.07 0.36 5.16
C GLY A 124 0.77 -0.85 6.05
N PRO A 125 0.33 -0.63 7.31
CA PRO A 125 0.04 -1.70 8.25
C PRO A 125 -1.27 -2.42 7.91
N VAL A 126 -1.25 -3.76 7.92
CA VAL A 126 -2.44 -4.61 7.72
C VAL A 126 -2.46 -5.79 8.67
N PHE A 127 -3.66 -6.25 9.07
CA PHE A 127 -3.81 -7.47 9.84
C PHE A 127 -3.95 -8.71 8.95
N ILE A 128 -3.28 -9.80 9.34
CA ILE A 128 -3.43 -11.15 8.78
C ILE A 128 -3.51 -12.21 9.88
N HIS A 129 -4.10 -13.37 9.58
CA HIS A 129 -3.93 -14.56 10.42
C HIS A 129 -2.47 -15.01 10.39
N ALA A 130 -1.92 -15.29 11.57
CA ALA A 130 -0.57 -15.82 11.73
C ALA A 130 -0.44 -17.20 11.07
N ASP A 131 -1.47 -18.02 11.20
CA ASP A 131 -1.56 -19.38 10.68
C ASP A 131 -2.20 -19.41 9.27
N PRO A 132 -2.09 -20.52 8.52
CA PRO A 132 -2.74 -20.67 7.21
C PRO A 132 -4.24 -20.37 7.27
N CYS A 133 -4.73 -19.59 6.31
CA CYS A 133 -6.10 -19.10 6.28
C CYS A 133 -6.77 -19.54 4.98
N ALA A 134 -8.00 -20.06 5.07
CA ALA A 134 -8.78 -20.54 3.92
C ALA A 134 -9.24 -19.42 2.97
N GLY A 135 -9.08 -18.14 3.36
CA GLY A 135 -9.54 -16.98 2.59
C GLY A 135 -10.98 -16.58 2.91
N PRO A 136 -11.60 -15.72 2.08
CA PRO A 136 -12.96 -15.24 2.31
C PRO A 136 -14.00 -16.35 2.05
N SER A 137 -14.93 -16.54 2.98
CA SER A 137 -16.01 -17.55 2.87
C SER A 137 -17.21 -17.11 2.03
N VAL A 138 -17.18 -15.89 1.51
CA VAL A 138 -18.21 -15.25 0.67
C VAL A 138 -17.50 -14.40 -0.39
N PRO A 139 -18.09 -14.23 -1.60
CA PRO A 139 -17.46 -13.43 -2.64
C PRO A 139 -17.23 -11.97 -2.18
N ALA A 140 -16.19 -11.34 -2.71
CA ALA A 140 -15.78 -10.00 -2.32
C ALA A 140 -16.92 -8.99 -2.59
N GLY A 141 -17.45 -8.40 -1.52
CA GLY A 141 -18.59 -7.48 -1.57
C GLY A 141 -19.21 -7.18 -0.20
N THR A 142 -19.18 -8.13 0.74
CA THR A 142 -19.70 -7.94 2.11
C THR A 142 -18.61 -7.60 3.14
N PHE A 143 -17.54 -6.90 2.71
CA PHE A 143 -16.52 -6.39 3.64
C PHE A 143 -17.15 -5.27 4.47
N ARG A 144 -17.58 -5.61 5.70
CA ARG A 144 -17.95 -4.61 6.69
C ARG A 144 -16.67 -4.02 7.26
N SER A 145 -16.39 -2.76 6.91
CA SER A 145 -15.53 -1.91 7.72
C SER A 145 -16.12 -1.87 9.13
N ALA A 146 -15.46 -2.51 10.10
CA ALA A 146 -15.86 -2.39 11.50
C ALA A 146 -15.86 -0.90 11.89
N GLY A 147 -16.88 -0.50 12.65
CA GLY A 147 -17.27 0.91 12.75
C GLY A 147 -16.26 1.77 13.50
N ARG A 148 -15.40 2.48 12.76
CA ARG A 148 -14.61 3.68 13.17
C ARG A 148 -13.78 3.61 14.47
N GLU A 149 -13.65 2.44 15.09
CA GLU A 149 -12.64 2.17 16.11
C GLU A 149 -11.31 1.98 15.41
N ARG A 150 -10.61 3.09 15.18
CA ARG A 150 -9.22 3.03 14.75
C ARG A 150 -8.45 2.32 15.87
N CYS A 151 -7.95 1.12 15.57
CA CYS A 151 -6.78 0.56 16.23
C CYS A 151 -5.59 1.52 15.98
N ALA A 152 -5.58 2.62 16.72
CA ALA A 152 -4.56 3.64 16.60
C ALA A 152 -3.30 3.07 17.25
N PRO A 153 -2.15 3.01 16.55
CA PRO A 153 -0.89 2.77 17.24
C PRO A 153 -0.74 3.86 18.31
N SER A 154 -0.76 3.43 19.57
CA SER A 154 -0.40 4.30 20.68
C SER A 154 1.09 4.59 20.52
N ALA A 155 1.37 5.87 20.40
CA ALA A 155 2.64 6.35 19.91
C ALA A 155 3.33 6.97 21.15
N ALA A 156 4.51 6.49 21.58
CA ALA A 156 5.41 7.18 22.53
C ALA A 156 6.89 6.80 22.27
N THR A 157 7.87 7.75 22.25
CA THR A 157 9.28 7.57 21.77
C THR A 157 10.28 7.53 22.91
N THR A 158 11.16 6.53 22.85
CA THR A 158 12.49 6.54 23.48
C THR A 158 13.55 6.65 22.38
N PRO A 159 14.75 7.23 22.60
CA PRO A 159 15.80 7.38 21.57
C PRO A 159 16.27 6.10 20.84
N GLY A 160 15.77 4.92 21.19
CA GLY A 160 15.90 3.67 20.44
C GLY A 160 14.84 3.42 19.34
N GLY A 161 13.91 4.35 19.08
CA GLY A 161 13.01 4.31 17.91
C GLY A 161 11.52 4.02 18.15
N HIS A 162 10.91 4.60 19.20
CA HIS A 162 9.44 4.53 19.43
C HIS A 162 8.75 5.90 19.00
N ILE A 163 7.49 6.30 19.31
CA ILE A 163 6.77 7.48 18.65
C ILE A 163 5.90 8.51 19.51
N VAL A 164 6.40 9.39 20.42
CA VAL A 164 5.72 10.62 20.99
C VAL A 164 4.17 10.76 21.17
N ARG A 165 3.56 10.44 22.34
CA ARG A 165 2.30 11.07 22.85
C ARG A 165 2.45 11.50 24.31
N GLY A 166 2.08 12.75 24.60
CA GLY A 166 2.22 13.38 25.92
C GLY A 166 1.09 13.07 26.91
N PRO A 167 1.23 13.52 28.17
CA PRO A 167 0.19 13.38 29.19
C PRO A 167 -1.05 14.23 28.87
N PRO A 168 -2.27 13.79 29.28
CA PRO A 168 -3.45 14.65 29.25
C PRO A 168 -3.33 15.80 30.26
N LEU A 169 -4.06 16.89 29.98
CA LEU A 169 -4.02 18.16 30.70
C LEU A 169 -4.67 18.05 32.09
N SER A 170 -4.20 18.89 33.02
CA SER A 170 -4.76 19.09 34.37
C SER A 170 -6.14 19.77 34.36
#